data_AF-A0A0A0JQW2-F1
#
_entry.id   AF-A0A0A0JQW2-F1
#
_cell.length_a   1.000
_cell.length_b   1.000
_cell.length_c   1.000
_cell.angle_alpha   90.00
_cell.angle_beta   90.00
_cell.angle_gamma   90.00
#
_symmetry.space_group_name_H-M   'P 1'
#
loop_
_entity.id
_entity.type
_entity.pdbx_description
1 polymer ?
#
loop_
_entity_poly.entity_id
_entity_poly.type
_entity_poly.pdbx_seq_one_letter_code
_entity_poly.pdbx_strand_id
1 'polypeptide(L)'
;MPSLTLDYRWGKLYDVGRLEPGQTAWGLGENTAVRVASTGTTVVGDGSVVALDPRQAQFTTGPNGAIGALNVLLHTFGAGEAL
;
A
#
# COMPACT_ATOMS: atom_id res chain seq x y z
N MET A 1 0.82 5.55 2.94
CA MET A 1 -0.44 6.22 2.53
C MET A 1 -1.47 6.06 3.63
N PRO A 2 -1.64 7.06 4.51
CA PRO A 2 -2.65 7.01 5.56
C PRO A 2 -4.06 7.26 4.99
N SER A 3 -5.08 6.83 5.74
CA SER A 3 -6.50 6.94 5.40
C SER A 3 -6.82 6.35 4.03
N LEU A 4 -6.29 5.15 3.75
CA LEU A 4 -6.34 4.53 2.43
C LEU A 4 -7.80 4.36 1.95
N THR A 5 -8.69 3.94 2.84
CA THR A 5 -10.06 3.53 2.53
C THR A 5 -11.07 4.66 2.65
N LEU A 6 -11.02 5.44 3.72
CA LEU A 6 -11.94 6.56 3.98
C LEU A 6 -11.75 7.71 2.99
N ASP A 7 -10.50 8.01 2.62
CA ASP A 7 -10.20 9.09 1.68
C ASP A 7 -10.03 8.58 0.23
N TYR A 8 -10.39 7.32 -0.05
CA TYR A 8 -10.33 6.70 -1.39
C TYR A 8 -8.95 6.80 -2.08
N ARG A 9 -7.86 6.64 -1.31
CA ARG A 9 -6.49 6.95 -1.76
C ARG A 9 -5.78 5.82 -2.50
N TRP A 10 -6.52 4.86 -3.04
CA TRP A 10 -5.97 3.75 -3.82
C TRP A 10 -5.11 4.23 -5.00
N GLY A 11 -5.59 5.18 -5.79
CA GLY A 11 -4.79 5.77 -6.88
C GLY A 11 -3.49 6.41 -6.38
N LYS A 12 -3.52 7.03 -5.20
CA LYS A 12 -2.32 7.62 -4.57
C LYS A 12 -1.34 6.57 -4.06
N LEU A 13 -1.81 5.40 -3.61
CA LEU A 13 -0.93 4.28 -3.28
C LEU A 13 -0.17 3.79 -4.52
N TYR A 14 -0.84 3.69 -5.67
CA TYR A 14 -0.20 3.35 -6.94
C TYR A 14 0.76 4.45 -7.44
N ASP A 15 0.43 5.73 -7.23
CA ASP A 15 1.37 6.83 -7.49
C ASP A 15 2.68 6.64 -6.72
N VAL A 16 2.61 6.30 -5.43
CA VAL A 16 3.80 6.04 -4.60
C VAL A 16 4.58 4.85 -5.14
N GLY A 17 3.91 3.73 -5.45
CA GLY A 17 4.58 2.56 -6.02
C GLY A 17 5.28 2.84 -7.36
N ARG A 18 4.72 3.73 -8.19
CA ARG A 18 5.34 4.18 -9.45
C ARG A 18 6.56 5.07 -9.22
N LEU A 19 6.51 5.95 -8.22
CA LEU A 19 7.61 6.86 -7.88
C LEU A 19 8.78 6.14 -7.22
N GLU A 20 8.50 5.10 -6.44
CA GLU A 20 9.48 4.33 -5.67
C GLU A 20 9.48 2.84 -6.07
N PRO A 21 9.83 2.48 -7.32
CA PRO A 21 9.67 1.11 -7.84
C PRO A 21 10.55 0.06 -7.15
N GLY A 22 11.55 0.48 -6.37
CA GLY A 22 12.40 -0.41 -5.57
C GLY A 22 11.85 -0.74 -4.19
N GLN A 23 10.74 -0.13 -3.77
CA GLN A 23 10.25 -0.20 -2.40
C GLN A 23 8.76 -0.60 -2.35
N THR A 24 8.38 -1.36 -1.33
CA THR A 24 6.96 -1.61 -1.05
C THR A 24 6.29 -0.33 -0.57
N ALA A 25 5.22 0.07 -1.24
CA ALA A 25 4.36 1.15 -0.80
C ALA A 25 3.30 0.62 0.17
N TRP A 26 3.16 1.27 1.32
CA TRP A 26 2.22 0.83 2.35
C TRP A 26 1.01 1.76 2.43
N GLY A 27 -0.19 1.20 2.34
CA GLY A 27 -1.45 1.88 2.63
C GLY A 27 -1.97 1.47 4.00
N LEU A 28 -2.44 2.42 4.80
CA LEU A 28 -3.04 2.16 6.11
C LEU A 28 -4.48 2.65 6.08
N GLY A 29 -5.41 1.76 6.40
CA GLY A 29 -6.80 2.09 6.68
C GLY A 29 -6.95 2.87 7.98
N GLU A 30 -8.20 3.23 8.27
CA GLU A 30 -8.55 4.09 9.39
C GLU A 30 -8.55 3.28 10.68
N ASN A 31 -8.25 3.96 11.79
CA ASN A 31 -8.10 3.31 13.09
C ASN A 31 -7.11 2.13 13.05
N THR A 32 -6.11 2.18 12.15
CA THR A 32 -5.09 1.15 11.98
C THR A 32 -3.70 1.77 12.09
N ALA A 33 -2.78 1.02 12.70
CA ALA A 33 -1.38 1.37 12.74
C ALA A 33 -0.51 0.12 12.50
N VAL A 34 0.74 0.38 12.13
CA VAL A 34 1.80 -0.62 12.13
C VAL A 34 2.63 -0.40 13.38
N ARG A 35 2.69 -1.40 14.26
CA ARG A 35 3.55 -1.39 15.44
C ARG A 35 4.86 -2.08 15.11
N VAL A 36 5.96 -1.33 15.21
CA VAL A 36 7.32 -1.85 15.08
C VAL A 36 7.89 -2.08 16.49
N ALA A 37 8.29 -3.30 16.79
CA ALA A 37 8.91 -3.69 18.05
C ALA A 37 10.14 -4.59 17.78
N SER A 38 10.97 -4.81 18.80
CA SER A 38 12.14 -5.71 18.69
C SER A 38 11.76 -7.15 18.35
N THR A 39 10.54 -7.58 18.69
CA THR A 39 10.01 -8.90 18.41
C THR A 39 9.37 -9.03 17.01
N GLY A 40 9.24 -7.93 16.28
CA GLY A 40 8.66 -7.90 14.94
C GLY A 40 7.72 -6.72 14.67
N THR A 41 7.17 -6.72 13.47
CA THR A 41 6.26 -5.70 12.97
C THR A 41 4.85 -6.28 12.85
N THR A 42 3.85 -5.64 13.46
CA THR A 42 2.47 -6.17 13.53
C THR A 42 1.45 -5.10 13.21
N VAL A 43 0.33 -5.49 12.60
CA VAL A 43 -0.84 -4.60 12.44
C VAL A 43 -1.62 -4.51 13.73
N VAL A 44 -2.03 -3.31 14.11
CA VAL A 44 -2.91 -3.04 15.25
C VAL A 44 -4.07 -2.13 14.85
N GLY A 45 -5.24 -2.32 15.46
CA GLY A 45 -6.46 -1.56 15.18
C GLY A 45 -7.45 -2.29 14.26
N ASP A 46 -8.54 -1.63 13.90
CA ASP A 46 -9.75 -2.29 13.35
C ASP A 46 -9.81 -2.34 11.82
N GLY A 47 -9.03 -1.52 11.13
CA GLY A 47 -8.91 -1.53 9.66
C GLY A 47 -7.79 -2.43 9.15
N SER A 48 -7.32 -2.16 7.93
CA SER A 48 -6.30 -2.96 7.23
C SER A 48 -5.03 -2.19 6.90
N VAL A 49 -3.94 -2.93 6.70
CA VAL A 49 -2.72 -2.42 6.06
C VAL A 49 -2.57 -3.10 4.71
N VAL A 50 -2.22 -2.36 3.67
CA VAL A 50 -2.05 -2.89 2.31
C VAL A 50 -0.61 -2.67 1.87
N ALA A 51 0.08 -3.76 1.52
CA ALA A 51 1.33 -3.69 0.79
C ALA A 51 1.04 -3.64 -0.71
N LEU A 52 1.61 -2.67 -1.39
CA LEU A 52 1.76 -2.62 -2.84
C LEU A 52 3.24 -2.81 -3.16
N ASP A 53 3.57 -3.92 -3.82
CA ASP A 53 4.91 -4.22 -4.29
C ASP A 53 5.02 -3.90 -5.80
N PRO A 54 5.76 -2.83 -6.16
CA PRO A 54 5.93 -2.41 -7.55
C PRO A 54 7.17 -3.01 -8.23
N ARG A 55 7.98 -3.85 -7.54
CA ARG A 55 9.32 -4.24 -8.01
C ARG A 55 9.34 -5.01 -9.33
N GLN A 56 8.23 -5.66 -9.68
CA GLN A 56 8.06 -6.38 -10.95
C GLN A 56 6.95 -5.75 -11.82
N ALA A 57 6.45 -4.59 -11.41
CA ALA A 57 5.34 -3.93 -12.08
C ALA A 57 5.81 -3.14 -13.30
N GLN A 58 4.92 -3.02 -14.28
CA GLN A 58 5.06 -2.11 -15.40
C GLN A 58 3.99 -1.03 -15.27
N PHE A 59 4.44 0.23 -15.17
CA PHE A 59 3.55 1.39 -15.12
C PHE A 59 3.51 2.10 -16.48
N THR A 60 2.32 2.53 -16.88
CA THR A 60 2.09 3.34 -18.08
C THR A 60 1.28 4.58 -17.71
N THR A 61 1.30 5.59 -18.59
CA THR A 61 0.47 6.79 -18.44
C THR A 61 -0.41 6.92 -19.67
N GLY A 62 -1.73 6.98 -19.44
CA GLY A 62 -2.71 7.18 -20.49
C GLY A 62 -2.76 8.64 -20.98
N PRO A 63 -3.43 8.90 -22.12
CA PRO A 63 -3.52 10.25 -22.70
C PRO A 63 -4.17 11.30 -21.78
N ASN A 64 -4.98 10.86 -20.82
CA ASN A 64 -5.64 11.70 -19.82
C ASN A 64 -4.86 11.80 -18.50
N GLY A 65 -3.61 11.32 -18.46
CA GLY A 65 -2.79 11.28 -17.26
C GLY A 65 -3.14 10.14 -16.28
N ALA A 66 -4.07 9.25 -16.65
CA ALA A 66 -4.38 8.08 -15.83
C ALA A 66 -3.21 7.10 -15.76
N ILE A 67 -3.10 6.38 -14.66
CA ILE A 67 -2.05 5.39 -14.44
C ILE A 67 -2.55 4.02 -14.89
N GLY A 68 -1.82 3.39 -15.80
CA GLY A 68 -1.90 1.96 -16.03
C GLY A 68 -0.85 1.25 -15.18
N ALA A 69 -1.20 0.09 -14.62
CA ALA A 69 -0.26 -0.74 -13.88
C ALA A 69 -0.52 -2.21 -14.19
N LEU A 70 0.52 -2.93 -14.59
CA LEU A 70 0.51 -4.38 -14.79
C LEU A 70 1.49 -5.03 -13.84
N ASN A 71 1.17 -6.24 -13.39
CA ASN A 71 2.03 -7.05 -12.52
C ASN A 71 2.43 -6.37 -11.20
N VAL A 72 1.52 -5.54 -10.65
CA VAL A 72 1.62 -5.07 -9.27
C VAL A 72 1.12 -6.17 -8.35
N LEU A 73 1.88 -6.48 -7.30
CA LEU A 73 1.42 -7.40 -6.26
C LEU A 73 0.81 -6.61 -5.09
N LEU A 74 -0.36 -7.05 -4.65
CA LEU A 74 -1.04 -6.50 -3.49
C LEU A 74 -1.20 -7.57 -2.41
N HIS A 75 -0.91 -7.20 -1.17
CA HIS A 75 -1.25 -8.02 -0.01
C HIS A 75 -1.95 -7.14 1.03
N THR A 76 -2.98 -7.67 1.69
CA THR A 76 -3.73 -6.96 2.72
C THR A 76 -3.59 -7.70 4.02
N PHE A 77 -3.27 -6.95 5.08
CA PHE A 77 -3.02 -7.43 6.41
C PHE A 77 -4.10 -6.90 7.37
N GLY A 78 -4.61 -7.76 8.23
CA GLY A 78 -5.54 -7.44 9.31
C GLY A 78 -4.88 -7.39 10.69
N ALA A 79 -5.67 -7.04 11.70
CA ALA A 79 -5.22 -6.94 13.08
C ALA A 79 -4.48 -8.21 13.56
N GLY A 80 -3.30 -8.05 14.15
CA GLY A 80 -2.48 -9.14 14.69
C GLY A 80 -1.58 -9.83 13.66
N GLU A 81 -1.74 -9.57 12.36
CA GLU A 81 -0.86 -10.14 11.34
C GLU A 81 0.51 -9.45 11.30
N ALA A 82 1.52 -10.22 10.92
CA ALA A 82 2.90 -9.76 10.78
C ALA A 82 3.16 -9.21 9.36
N LEU A 83 3.98 -8.17 9.26
CA LEU A 83 4.45 -7.58 8.00
C LEU A 83 5.81 -8.12 7.58
#